data_AF-A0A959LUS0-F1
#
_entry.id   AF-A0A959LUS0-F1
#
_cell.length_a   1.000
_cell.length_b   1.000
_cell.length_c   1.000
_cell.angle_alpha   90.00
_cell.angle_beta   90.00
_cell.angle_gamma   90.00
#
_symmetry.space_group_name_H-M   'P 1'
#
loop_
_entity.id
_entity.type
_entity.pdbx_description
1 polymer ?
#
loop_
_entity_poly.entity_id
_entity_poly.type
_entity_poly.pdbx_seq_one_letter_code
_entity_poly.pdbx_strand_id
1 'polypeptide(L)'
;MSSIDNTISLFEEMSQAIATKYLAEVKIMTAAKGERPGFDELMAILKKFEKELTQIGAQTVDTAKKVNNPEIETLTDKLHTIIKSTVEGFIKQL
;
A
#
# COMPACT_ATOMS: atom_id res chain seq x y z
N MET A 1 0.08 -20.62 -13.16
CA MET A 1 0.01 -19.47 -12.22
C MET A 1 -0.96 -19.89 -11.14
N SER A 2 -0.54 -19.94 -9.87
CA SER A 2 -1.42 -20.34 -8.78
C SER A 2 -2.43 -19.22 -8.49
N SER A 3 -3.56 -19.55 -7.85
CA SER A 3 -4.58 -18.56 -7.43
C SER A 3 -3.97 -17.49 -6.50
N ILE A 4 -2.91 -17.86 -5.77
CA ILE A 4 -2.21 -16.97 -4.84
C ILE A 4 -1.25 -16.04 -5.56
N ASP A 5 -0.52 -16.53 -6.56
CA ASP A 5 0.33 -15.66 -7.39
C ASP A 5 -0.51 -14.54 -8.01
N ASN A 6 -1.70 -14.86 -8.51
CA ASN A 6 -2.62 -13.86 -9.05
C ASN A 6 -3.07 -12.86 -7.98
N THR A 7 -3.38 -13.33 -6.76
CA THR A 7 -3.79 -12.46 -5.64
C THR A 7 -2.66 -11.53 -5.21
N ILE A 8 -1.43 -12.05 -5.15
CA ILE A 8 -0.22 -11.28 -4.82
C ILE A 8 0.04 -10.23 -5.88
N SER A 9 0.00 -10.59 -7.17
CA SER A 9 0.19 -9.65 -8.27
C SER A 9 -0.86 -8.53 -8.28
N LEU A 10 -2.14 -8.87 -8.08
CA LEU A 10 -3.20 -7.87 -7.98
C LEU A 10 -2.99 -6.94 -6.77
N PHE A 11 -2.56 -7.48 -5.63
CA PHE A 11 -2.28 -6.67 -4.46
C PHE A 11 -1.08 -5.74 -4.69
N GLU A 12 -0.04 -6.19 -5.40
CA GLU A 12 1.10 -5.36 -5.78
C GLU A 12 0.69 -4.22 -6.71
N GLU A 13 -0.09 -4.50 -7.75
CA GLU A 13 -0.65 -3.49 -8.66
C GLU A 13 -1.49 -2.45 -7.91
N MET A 14 -2.38 -2.91 -7.02
CA MET A 14 -3.18 -2.04 -6.17
C MET A 14 -2.31 -1.18 -5.25
N SER A 15 -1.28 -1.76 -4.64
CA SER A 15 -0.37 -1.03 -3.75
C SER A 15 0.36 0.09 -4.49
N GLN A 16 0.81 -0.17 -5.71
CA GLN A 16 1.43 0.84 -6.59
C GLN A 16 0.44 1.94 -7.01
N ALA A 17 -0.81 1.58 -7.33
CA ALA A 17 -1.85 2.55 -7.66
C ALA A 17 -2.17 3.48 -6.49
N ILE A 18 -2.26 2.92 -5.27
CA ILE A 18 -2.48 3.69 -4.04
C ILE A 18 -1.28 4.61 -3.77
N ALA A 19 -0.05 4.13 -3.91
CA ALA A 19 1.14 4.96 -3.76
C ALA A 19 1.13 6.14 -4.75
N THR A 20 0.76 5.89 -6.01
CA THR A 20 0.65 6.92 -7.06
C THR A 20 -0.41 7.97 -6.70
N LYS A 21 -1.58 7.53 -6.19
CA LYS A 21 -2.64 8.42 -5.70
C LYS A 21 -2.14 9.36 -4.60
N TYR A 22 -1.46 8.84 -3.58
CA TYR A 22 -0.94 9.67 -2.50
C TYR A 22 0.23 10.58 -2.93
N LEU A 23 1.05 10.15 -3.89
CA LEU A 23 2.09 11.01 -4.48
C LEU A 23 1.47 12.17 -5.27
N ALA A 24 0.38 11.90 -6.00
CA ALA A 24 -0.39 12.94 -6.68
C ALA A 24 -0.99 13.93 -5.68
N GLU A 25 -1.52 13.45 -4.55
CA GLU A 25 -2.03 14.31 -3.47
C GLU A 25 -0.94 15.26 -2.94
N VAL A 26 0.27 14.75 -2.66
CA VAL A 26 1.41 15.58 -2.24
C VAL A 26 1.77 16.62 -3.30
N LYS A 27 1.80 16.24 -4.59
CA LYS A 27 2.10 17.16 -5.69
C LYS A 27 1.02 18.25 -5.84
N ILE A 28 -0.25 17.88 -5.71
CA ILE A 28 -1.38 18.82 -5.74
C ILE A 28 -1.30 19.80 -4.57
N MET A 29 -1.03 19.30 -3.36
CA MET A 29 -0.83 20.16 -2.18
C MET A 29 0.34 21.13 -2.37
N THR A 30 1.45 20.66 -2.94
CA THR A 30 2.62 21.49 -3.26
C THR A 30 2.24 22.60 -4.25
N ALA A 31 1.53 22.25 -5.32
CA ALA A 31 1.09 23.22 -6.33
C ALA A 31 0.08 24.23 -5.76
N ALA A 32 -0.83 23.79 -4.88
CA ALA A 32 -1.85 24.64 -4.28
C ALA A 32 -1.27 25.63 -3.25
N LYS A 33 -0.28 25.20 -2.47
CA LYS A 33 0.38 26.05 -1.46
C LYS A 33 1.51 26.90 -2.02
N GLY A 34 2.05 26.53 -3.19
CA GLY A 34 3.26 27.14 -3.74
C GLY A 34 4.56 26.73 -3.03
N GLU A 35 4.46 25.85 -2.03
CA GLU A 35 5.59 25.32 -1.28
C GLU A 35 5.36 23.85 -0.92
N ARG A 36 6.46 23.14 -0.63
CA ARG A 36 6.41 21.72 -0.23
C ARG A 36 5.65 21.59 1.10
N PRO A 37 4.73 20.60 1.24
CA PRO A 37 4.06 20.34 2.50
C PRO A 37 5.04 20.16 3.65
N GLY A 38 4.67 20.64 4.83
CA GLY A 38 5.49 20.52 6.03
C GLY A 38 5.65 19.06 6.47
N PHE A 39 6.64 18.79 7.33
CA PHE A 39 6.91 17.45 7.83
C PHE A 39 5.66 16.79 8.45
N ASP A 40 4.90 17.53 9.26
CA ASP A 40 3.69 17.01 9.91
C ASP A 40 2.61 16.60 8.90
N GLU A 41 2.49 17.33 7.79
CA GLU A 41 1.54 17.02 6.72
C GLU A 41 1.96 15.79 5.93
N LEU A 42 3.25 15.70 5.58
CA LEU A 42 3.82 14.52 4.93
C LEU A 42 3.68 13.28 5.82
N MET A 43 3.90 13.42 7.12
CA MET A 43 3.72 12.33 8.09
C MET A 43 2.24 11.92 8.22
N ALA A 44 1.31 12.88 8.18
CA ALA A 44 -0.13 12.59 8.18
C ALA A 44 -0.55 11.82 6.91
N ILE A 45 -0.02 12.20 5.75
CA ILE A 45 -0.24 11.50 4.47
C ILE A 45 0.34 10.09 4.54
N LEU A 46 1.58 9.94 5.02
CA LEU A 46 2.24 8.63 5.17
C LEU A 46 1.41 7.69 6.05
N LYS A 47 0.90 8.18 7.19
CA LYS A 47 0.04 7.38 8.08
C LYS A 47 -1.27 6.95 7.43
N LYS A 48 -1.91 7.82 6.64
CA LYS A 48 -3.13 7.46 5.91
C LYS A 48 -2.85 6.40 4.85
N PHE A 49 -1.77 6.59 4.11
CA PHE A 49 -1.31 5.68 3.08
C PHE A 49 -0.98 4.28 3.64
N GLU A 50 -0.15 4.19 4.69
CA GLU A 50 0.19 2.92 5.34
C GLU A 50 -1.05 2.21 5.89
N LYS A 51 -1.98 2.98 6.48
CA LYS A 51 -3.25 2.44 6.98
C LYS A 51 -4.12 1.86 5.87
N GLU A 52 -4.26 2.57 4.74
CA GLU A 52 -5.06 2.10 3.59
C GLU A 52 -4.49 0.79 3.02
N LEU A 53 -3.16 0.72 2.84
CA LEU A 53 -2.49 -0.51 2.38
C LEU A 53 -2.70 -1.68 3.36
N THR A 54 -2.53 -1.43 4.66
CA THR A 54 -2.68 -2.46 5.70
C THR A 54 -4.11 -2.97 5.77
N GLN A 55 -5.11 -2.09 5.64
CA GLN A 55 -6.52 -2.47 5.64
C GLN A 55 -6.86 -3.38 4.47
N ILE A 56 -6.38 -3.05 3.27
CA ILE A 56 -6.60 -3.88 2.08
C ILE A 56 -5.89 -5.22 2.23
N GLY A 57 -4.64 -5.23 2.70
CA GLY A 57 -3.90 -6.46 2.93
C GLY A 57 -4.59 -7.38 3.94
N ALA A 58 -5.11 -6.82 5.03
CA ALA A 58 -5.89 -7.56 6.01
C ALA A 58 -7.17 -8.16 5.42
N GLN A 59 -7.91 -7.40 4.60
CA GLN A 59 -9.10 -7.91 3.90
C GLN A 59 -8.79 -9.05 2.93
N THR A 60 -7.65 -8.96 2.22
CA THR A 60 -7.17 -10.03 1.33
C THR A 60 -6.86 -11.30 2.12
N VAL A 61 -6.14 -11.19 3.24
CA VAL A 61 -5.84 -12.33 4.13
C VAL A 61 -7.11 -12.91 4.73
N ASP A 62 -8.03 -12.09 5.24
CA ASP A 62 -9.28 -12.56 5.84
C ASP A 62 -10.16 -13.30 4.84
N THR A 63 -10.18 -12.85 3.59
CA THR A 63 -10.89 -13.54 2.50
C THR A 63 -10.25 -14.90 2.20
N ALA A 64 -8.92 -14.96 2.15
CA ALA A 64 -8.19 -16.20 1.95
C ALA A 64 -8.37 -17.20 3.13
N LYS A 65 -8.51 -16.70 4.37
CA LYS A 65 -8.80 -17.52 5.56
C LYS A 65 -10.17 -18.17 5.46
N LYS A 66 -11.19 -17.42 5.00
CA LYS A 66 -12.57 -17.92 4.88
C LYS A 66 -12.71 -19.06 3.86
N VAL A 67 -11.86 -19.12 2.85
CA VAL A 67 -11.84 -20.20 1.85
C VAL A 67 -10.89 -21.34 2.21
N ASN A 68 -10.39 -21.38 3.45
CA ASN A 68 -9.44 -22.39 3.95
C ASN A 68 -8.21 -22.57 3.04
N ASN A 69 -7.65 -21.46 2.56
CA ASN A 69 -6.46 -21.53 1.72
C ASN A 69 -5.26 -22.09 2.50
N PRO A 70 -4.66 -23.23 2.08
CA PRO A 70 -3.55 -23.86 2.81
C PRO A 70 -2.25 -23.05 2.82
N GLU A 71 -2.13 -22.04 1.95
CA GLU A 71 -0.91 -21.22 1.80
C GLU A 71 -1.11 -19.80 2.39
N ILE A 72 -2.00 -19.66 3.38
CA ILE A 72 -2.35 -18.38 4.02
C ILE A 72 -1.15 -17.67 4.64
N GLU A 73 -0.22 -18.42 5.24
CA GLU A 73 0.98 -17.88 5.87
C GLU A 73 1.88 -17.24 4.81
N THR A 74 2.15 -17.97 3.72
CA THR A 74 2.89 -17.48 2.56
C THR A 74 2.26 -16.23 1.97
N LEU A 75 0.93 -16.20 1.81
CA LEU A 75 0.22 -15.02 1.34
C LEU A 75 0.45 -13.84 2.29
N THR A 76 0.25 -14.03 3.59
CA THR A 76 0.40 -12.98 4.61
C THR A 76 1.80 -12.36 4.59
N ASP A 77 2.84 -13.18 4.55
CA ASP A 77 4.24 -12.72 4.52
C ASP A 77 4.56 -11.94 3.24
N LYS A 78 4.03 -12.41 2.10
CA LYS A 78 4.19 -11.73 0.81
C LYS A 78 3.50 -10.37 0.79
N LEU A 79 2.26 -10.28 1.28
CA LEU A 79 1.54 -9.00 1.36
C LEU A 79 2.27 -8.04 2.30
N HIS A 80 2.77 -8.50 3.45
CA HIS A 80 3.56 -7.67 4.36
C HIS A 80 4.82 -7.11 3.67
N THR A 81 5.53 -7.96 2.92
CA THR A 81 6.72 -7.56 2.16
C THR A 81 6.39 -6.50 1.11
N ILE A 82 5.28 -6.69 0.39
CA ILE A 82 4.81 -5.71 -0.60
C ILE A 82 4.50 -4.38 0.07
N ILE A 83 3.68 -4.37 1.14
CA ILE A 83 3.34 -3.14 1.89
C ILE A 83 4.62 -2.40 2.31
N LYS A 84 5.57 -3.11 2.92
CA LYS A 84 6.83 -2.51 3.35
C LYS A 84 7.62 -1.89 2.18
N SER A 85 7.77 -2.64 1.09
CA SER A 85 8.49 -2.17 -0.11
C SER A 85 7.79 -0.95 -0.73
N THR A 86 6.47 -0.96 -0.84
CA THR A 86 5.69 0.17 -1.37
C THR A 86 5.81 1.39 -0.46
N VAL A 87 5.79 1.22 0.87
CA VAL A 87 5.97 2.32 1.82
C VAL A 87 7.36 2.94 1.73
N GLU A 88 8.40 2.13 1.70
CA GLU A 88 9.78 2.60 1.51
C GLU A 88 9.96 3.31 0.16
N GLY A 89 9.37 2.77 -0.91
CA GLY A 89 9.39 3.37 -2.24
C GLY A 89 8.65 4.70 -2.31
N PHE A 90 7.55 4.85 -1.56
CA PHE A 90 6.81 6.09 -1.43
C PHE A 90 7.63 7.16 -0.69
N ILE A 91 8.21 6.81 0.46
CA ILE A 91 9.01 7.75 1.28
C ILE A 91 10.19 8.32 0.46
N LYS A 92 10.85 7.49 -0.36
CA LYS A 92 11.96 7.93 -1.23
C LYS A 92 11.53 8.94 -2.31
N GLN A 93 10.25 9.04 -2.61
CA GLN A 93 9.69 9.93 -3.63
C GLN A 93 9.09 11.22 -3.05
N LEU A 94 8.97 11.34 -1.72
CA LEU A 94 8.52 12.56 -1.05
C LEU A 94 9.60 13.63 -1.07
#